data_AF-A0A562K8P5-F1
#
_entry.id   AF-A0A562K8P5-F1
#
_cell.length_a   1.000
_cell.length_b   1.000
_cell.length_c   1.000
_cell.angle_alpha   90.00
_cell.angle_beta   90.00
_cell.angle_gamma   90.00
#
_symmetry.space_group_name_H-M   'P 1'
#
loop_
_entity.id
_entity.type
_entity.pdbx_description
1 polymer ?
#
loop_
_entity_poly.entity_id
_entity_poly.type
_entity_poly.pdbx_seq_one_letter_code
_entity_poly.pdbx_strand_id
1 'polypeptide(L)'
;MGWLAIALIALAGWLIWTGRLQRMTVKDGMALGAALVGAVMAAKGKPVAGLPLLVGSALFFLGRSRKGKARSRTPAVPATAERLARARALLGLPPEADAKAVKAAHRRLIASVHPDRGGTEALAAEINAARDLLLRHLKSGQGQA
;
A
#
# COMPACT_ATOMS: atom_id res chain seq x y z
N MET A 1 9.58 5.96 -43.49
CA MET A 1 9.75 6.65 -42.19
C MET A 1 8.47 6.76 -41.35
N GLY A 2 7.25 6.58 -41.89
CA GLY A 2 5.99 6.77 -41.14
C GLY A 2 5.61 5.65 -40.14
N TRP A 3 6.02 4.41 -40.39
CA TRP A 3 5.66 3.26 -39.54
C TRP A 3 6.30 3.29 -38.15
N LEU A 4 7.47 3.91 -38.03
CA LEU A 4 8.15 4.08 -36.74
C LEU A 4 7.40 5.04 -35.82
N ALA A 5 6.77 6.09 -36.38
CA ALA A 5 5.97 7.03 -35.59
C ALA A 5 4.70 6.35 -35.04
N ILE A 6 4.06 5.49 -35.83
CA ILE A 6 2.87 4.73 -35.41
C ILE A 6 3.24 3.70 -34.33
N ALA A 7 4.39 3.03 -34.48
CA ALA A 7 4.89 2.09 -33.47
C ALA A 7 5.20 2.78 -32.13
N LEU A 8 5.75 4.00 -32.15
CA LEU A 8 6.01 4.78 -30.94
C LEU A 8 4.71 5.26 -30.27
N ILE A 9 3.72 5.68 -31.05
CA ILE A 9 2.40 6.10 -30.52
C ILE A 9 1.65 4.91 -29.92
N ALA A 10 1.68 3.74 -30.58
CA ALA A 10 1.07 2.52 -30.08
C ALA A 10 1.77 2.03 -28.80
N LEU A 11 3.11 2.08 -28.75
CA LEU A 11 3.88 1.73 -27.56
C LEU A 11 3.59 2.70 -26.40
N ALA A 12 3.47 4.00 -26.67
CA ALA A 12 3.11 5.00 -25.67
C ALA A 12 1.68 4.80 -25.13
N GLY A 13 0.71 4.55 -26.01
CA GLY A 13 -0.68 4.23 -25.62
C GLY A 13 -0.77 2.94 -24.81
N TRP A 14 -0.02 1.92 -25.19
CA TRP A 14 0.06 0.66 -24.43
C TRP A 14 0.68 0.88 -23.05
N LEU A 15 1.75 1.67 -22.94
CA LEU A 15 2.37 2.00 -21.65
C LEU A 15 1.41 2.77 -20.72
N ILE A 16 0.60 3.68 -21.26
CA ILE A 16 -0.42 4.42 -20.51
C ILE A 16 -1.52 3.48 -19.98
N TRP A 17 -1.93 2.48 -20.78
CA TRP A 17 -2.98 1.54 -20.39
C TRP A 17 -2.54 0.53 -19.31
N THR A 18 -1.25 0.21 -19.19
CA THR A 18 -0.73 -0.75 -18.18
C THR A 18 -0.79 -0.27 -16.72
N GLY A 19 -1.35 0.92 -16.43
CA GLY A 19 -1.57 1.40 -15.06
C GLY A 19 -0.29 1.66 -14.25
N ARG A 20 0.90 1.48 -14.84
CA ARG A 20 2.20 1.62 -14.17
C ARG A 20 2.61 3.09 -13.97
N LEU A 21 1.96 4.02 -14.67
CA LEU A 21 2.15 5.47 -14.48
C LEU A 21 1.36 6.04 -13.29
N GLN A 22 0.34 5.33 -12.77
CA GLN A 22 -0.58 5.89 -11.76
C GLN A 22 0.03 6.05 -10.35
N ARG A 23 1.29 5.65 -10.15
CA ARG A 23 2.05 5.92 -8.92
C ARG A 23 3.12 7.01 -9.08
N MET A 24 3.24 7.63 -10.25
CA MET A 24 4.22 8.70 -10.47
C MET A 24 3.59 10.05 -10.16
N THR A 25 4.28 10.82 -9.32
CA THR A 25 3.86 12.19 -9.02
C THR A 25 4.09 13.06 -10.27
N VAL A 26 3.33 14.16 -10.42
CA VAL A 26 3.46 15.10 -11.55
C VAL A 26 4.92 15.53 -11.80
N LYS A 27 5.73 15.55 -10.74
CA LYS A 27 7.17 15.86 -10.77
C LYS A 27 8.02 14.76 -11.43
N ASP A 28 7.64 13.48 -11.30
CA ASP A 28 8.32 12.35 -11.92
C ASP A 28 8.00 12.28 -13.44
N GLY A 29 6.80 12.69 -13.84
CA GLY A 29 6.42 12.83 -15.25
C GLY A 29 7.23 13.93 -15.98
N MET A 30 7.49 15.06 -15.31
CA MET A 30 8.28 16.16 -15.87
C MET A 30 9.76 15.78 -16.08
N ALA A 31 10.33 14.97 -15.17
CA ALA A 31 11.71 14.48 -15.30
C ALA A 31 11.87 13.48 -16.47
N LEU A 32 10.88 12.60 -16.69
CA LEU A 32 10.86 11.71 -17.85
C LEU A 32 10.73 12.50 -19.16
N GLY A 33 9.89 13.54 -19.17
CA GLY A 33 9.77 14.45 -20.32
C GLY A 33 11.09 15.14 -20.66
N ALA A 34 11.80 15.67 -19.66
CA ALA A 34 13.08 16.33 -19.85
C ALA A 34 14.17 15.37 -20.35
N ALA A 35 14.21 14.13 -19.84
CA ALA A 35 15.18 13.12 -20.27
C ALA A 35 14.98 12.70 -21.73
N LEU A 36 13.72 12.56 -22.18
CA LEU A 36 13.39 12.26 -23.57
C LEU A 36 13.77 13.40 -24.51
N VAL A 37 13.47 14.65 -24.14
CA VAL A 37 13.87 15.83 -24.93
C VAL A 37 15.39 15.93 -25.02
N GLY A 38 16.11 15.73 -23.91
CA GLY A 38 17.58 15.72 -23.88
C GLY A 38 18.20 14.63 -24.76
N ALA A 39 17.66 13.41 -24.73
CA ALA A 39 18.12 12.30 -25.56
C ALA A 39 17.91 12.57 -27.07
N VAL A 40 16.75 13.11 -27.45
CA VAL A 40 16.45 13.47 -28.85
C VAL A 40 17.35 14.61 -29.33
N MET A 41 17.64 15.59 -28.48
CA MET A 41 18.52 16.72 -28.84
C MET A 41 20.00 16.29 -28.99
N ALA A 42 20.46 15.35 -28.16
CA ALA A 42 21.80 14.77 -28.28
C ALA A 42 21.95 13.95 -29.58
N ALA A 43 20.93 13.20 -29.98
CA ALA A 43 20.93 12.42 -31.22
C ALA A 43 20.90 13.29 -32.49
N LYS A 44 20.40 14.52 -32.42
CA LYS A 44 20.34 15.48 -33.55
C LYS A 44 21.61 16.33 -33.73
N GLY A 45 22.71 16.05 -33.02
CA GLY A 45 24.03 16.61 -33.34
C GLY A 45 24.37 17.95 -32.66
N LYS A 46 23.71 18.33 -31.56
CA LYS A 46 24.07 19.50 -30.72
C LYS A 46 24.44 19.06 -29.29
N PRO A 47 25.62 18.45 -29.08
CA PRO A 47 25.97 17.79 -27.82
C PRO A 47 26.20 18.75 -26.64
N VAL A 48 26.55 20.01 -26.91
CA VAL A 48 26.91 20.99 -25.87
C VAL A 48 25.73 21.32 -24.93
N ALA A 49 24.49 21.26 -25.43
CA ALA A 49 23.30 21.51 -24.60
C ALA A 49 22.66 20.22 -24.04
N GLY A 50 22.81 19.07 -24.71
CA GLY A 50 22.16 17.82 -24.33
C GLY A 50 22.87 17.05 -23.21
N LEU A 51 24.20 17.06 -23.20
CA LEU A 51 25.00 16.34 -22.21
C LEU A 51 24.79 16.82 -20.76
N PRO A 52 24.76 18.13 -20.45
CA PRO A 52 24.52 18.60 -19.09
C PRO A 52 23.10 18.26 -18.57
N LEU A 53 22.10 18.18 -19.45
CA LEU A 53 20.73 17.75 -19.09
C LEU A 53 20.66 16.24 -18.77
N LEU A 54 21.39 15.40 -19.50
CA LEU A 54 21.48 13.96 -19.21
C LEU A 54 22.27 13.67 -17.92
N VAL A 55 23.39 14.36 -17.70
CA VAL A 55 24.17 14.21 -16.46
C VAL A 55 23.40 14.74 -15.26
N GLY A 56 22.72 15.89 -15.38
CA GLY A 56 21.88 16.45 -14.32
C GLY A 56 20.71 15.52 -13.93
N SER A 57 20.05 14.92 -14.92
CA SER A 57 18.96 13.95 -14.67
C SER A 57 19.48 12.63 -14.07
N ALA A 58 20.64 12.13 -14.52
CA ALA A 58 21.28 10.95 -13.94
C ALA A 58 21.71 11.17 -12.48
N LEU A 59 22.32 12.32 -12.18
CA LEU A 59 22.72 12.68 -10.81
C LEU A 59 21.51 12.92 -9.89
N PHE A 60 20.43 13.50 -10.41
CA PHE A 60 19.18 13.65 -9.65
C PHE A 60 18.56 12.28 -9.31
N PHE A 61 18.56 11.32 -10.24
CA PHE A 61 18.09 9.95 -10.00
C PHE A 61 19.00 9.15 -9.07
N LEU A 62 20.32 9.31 -9.19
CA LEU A 62 21.30 8.61 -8.35
C LEU A 62 21.36 9.18 -6.92
N GLY A 63 21.24 10.50 -6.76
CA GLY A 63 21.16 11.19 -5.47
C GLY A 63 19.85 10.93 -4.72
N ARG A 64 18.74 10.77 -5.44
CA ARG A 64 17.41 10.43 -4.87
C ARG A 64 17.34 8.98 -4.38
N SER A 65 18.13 8.08 -4.95
CA SER A 65 18.21 6.66 -4.52
C SER A 65 18.84 6.48 -3.12
N ARG A 66 19.67 7.41 -2.63
CA ARG A 66 20.19 7.36 -1.25
C ARG A 66 19.25 7.95 -0.20
N LYS A 67 18.32 8.82 -0.58
CA LYS A 67 17.38 9.50 0.35
C LYS A 67 16.05 8.76 0.56
N GLY A 68 15.88 7.58 -0.07
CA GLY A 68 14.62 6.81 -0.05
C GLY A 68 14.50 5.73 1.02
N LYS A 69 15.53 5.46 1.84
CA LYS A 69 15.52 4.35 2.82
C LYS A 69 15.83 4.77 4.26
N ALA A 70 15.45 5.99 4.64
CA ALA A 70 15.51 6.46 6.02
C ALA A 70 14.13 6.96 6.50
N ARG A 71 13.05 6.30 6.07
CA ARG A 71 11.72 6.53 6.64
C ARG A 71 11.50 5.50 7.73
N SER A 72 11.82 5.93 8.96
CA SER A 72 11.25 5.47 10.22
C SER A 72 11.10 3.95 10.37
N ARG A 73 12.11 3.32 10.99
CA ARG A 73 11.87 2.15 11.83
C ARG A 73 11.09 2.63 13.05
N THR A 74 9.80 2.91 12.88
CA THR A 74 8.86 2.76 14.00
C THR A 74 8.98 1.28 14.39
N PRO A 75 9.19 0.92 15.66
CA PRO A 75 9.16 -0.49 16.04
C PRO A 75 7.82 -1.03 15.55
N ALA A 76 7.87 -1.92 14.56
CA ALA A 76 6.68 -2.57 14.05
C ALA A 76 6.12 -3.34 15.24
N VAL A 77 5.09 -2.77 15.90
CA VAL A 77 4.17 -3.57 16.69
C VAL A 77 3.85 -4.76 15.76
N PRO A 78 4.16 -6.00 16.15
CA PRO A 78 3.99 -7.13 15.25
C PRO A 78 2.55 -7.04 14.74
N ALA A 79 2.34 -7.12 13.42
CA ALA A 79 1.02 -6.90 12.81
C ALA A 79 -0.09 -7.76 13.47
N THR A 80 0.30 -8.83 14.16
CA THR A 80 -0.55 -9.65 15.03
C THR A 80 -1.04 -8.93 16.29
N ALA A 81 -0.19 -8.20 17.03
CA ALA A 81 -0.58 -7.47 18.24
C ALA A 81 -1.57 -6.33 17.94
N GLU A 82 -1.36 -5.59 16.84
CA GLU A 82 -2.30 -4.56 16.39
C GLU A 82 -3.66 -5.17 16.01
N ARG A 83 -3.66 -6.28 15.26
CA ARG A 83 -4.89 -7.02 14.91
C ARG A 83 -5.63 -7.52 16.16
N LEU A 84 -4.91 -8.01 17.16
CA LEU A 84 -5.47 -8.45 18.44
C LEU A 84 -6.10 -7.29 19.23
N ALA A 85 -5.42 -6.15 19.30
CA ALA A 85 -5.94 -4.95 19.95
C ALA A 85 -7.22 -4.46 19.26
N ARG A 86 -7.23 -4.43 17.93
CA ARG A 86 -8.41 -4.04 17.13
C ARG A 86 -9.58 -5.00 17.32
N ALA A 87 -9.33 -6.31 17.36
CA ALA A 87 -10.35 -7.32 17.62
C ALA A 87 -10.96 -7.16 19.03
N ARG A 88 -10.13 -6.88 20.04
CA ARG A 88 -10.61 -6.59 21.41
C ARG A 88 -11.44 -5.31 21.47
N ALA A 89 -10.98 -4.25 20.82
CA ALA A 89 -11.70 -2.99 20.75
C ALA A 89 -13.07 -3.16 20.08
N LEU A 90 -13.15 -3.92 18.98
CA LEU A 90 -14.42 -4.22 18.31
C LEU A 90 -15.41 -4.97 19.21
N LEU A 91 -14.91 -5.89 20.04
CA LEU A 91 -15.74 -6.63 21.01
C LEU A 91 -15.97 -5.87 22.33
N GLY A 92 -15.36 -4.70 22.52
CA GLY A 92 -15.43 -3.93 23.77
C GLY A 92 -14.76 -4.63 24.95
N LEU A 93 -13.65 -5.32 24.71
CA LEU A 93 -12.95 -6.14 25.71
C LEU A 93 -11.63 -5.52 26.17
N PRO A 94 -11.26 -5.68 27.45
CA PRO A 94 -9.93 -5.32 27.95
C PRO A 94 -8.84 -6.28 27.43
N PRO A 95 -7.54 -5.89 27.49
CA PRO A 95 -6.42 -6.73 27.07
C PRO A 95 -6.38 -8.10 27.79
N GLU A 96 -6.76 -8.11 29.07
CA GLU A 96 -6.76 -9.29 29.96
C GLU A 96 -8.01 -10.19 29.82
N ALA A 97 -8.88 -9.94 28.84
CA ALA A 97 -10.09 -10.71 28.67
C ALA A 97 -9.82 -12.19 28.35
N ASP A 98 -10.50 -13.08 29.07
CA ASP A 98 -10.40 -14.52 28.88
C ASP A 98 -11.33 -15.04 27.76
N ALA A 99 -11.22 -16.32 27.44
CA ALA A 99 -12.00 -16.94 26.38
C ALA A 99 -13.53 -16.90 26.66
N LYS A 100 -13.93 -16.88 27.94
CA LYS A 100 -15.33 -16.79 28.36
C LYS A 100 -15.89 -15.39 28.08
N ALA A 101 -15.14 -14.34 28.41
CA ALA A 101 -15.47 -12.95 28.13
C ALA A 101 -15.60 -12.70 26.62
N VAL A 102 -14.67 -13.24 25.82
CA VAL A 102 -14.73 -13.16 24.34
C VAL A 102 -16.04 -13.75 23.80
N LYS A 103 -16.41 -14.96 24.24
CA LYS A 103 -17.67 -15.60 23.82
C LYS A 103 -18.90 -14.82 24.28
N ALA A 104 -18.88 -14.28 25.50
CA ALA A 104 -20.00 -13.51 26.03
C ALA A 104 -20.22 -12.19 25.27
N ALA A 105 -19.16 -11.41 25.03
CA ALA A 105 -19.22 -10.18 24.26
C ALA A 105 -19.71 -10.43 22.83
N HIS A 106 -19.19 -11.47 22.18
CA HIS A 106 -19.61 -11.86 20.84
C HIS A 106 -21.12 -12.16 20.75
N ARG A 107 -21.67 -12.96 21.67
CA ARG A 107 -23.12 -13.26 21.66
C ARG A 107 -23.97 -12.00 21.83
N ARG A 108 -23.57 -11.09 22.70
CA ARG A 108 -24.27 -9.81 22.91
C ARG A 108 -24.26 -8.96 21.64
N LEU A 109 -23.11 -8.87 20.97
CA LEU A 109 -22.97 -8.08 19.75
C LEU A 109 -23.72 -8.70 18.56
N ILE A 110 -23.58 -10.00 18.31
CA ILE A 110 -24.30 -10.66 17.21
C ILE A 110 -25.83 -10.57 17.39
N ALA A 111 -26.34 -10.70 18.61
CA ALA A 111 -27.77 -10.52 18.87
C ALA A 111 -28.27 -9.09 18.57
N SER A 112 -27.37 -8.10 18.55
CA SER A 112 -27.70 -6.70 18.24
C SER A 112 -27.54 -6.34 16.76
N VAL A 113 -26.79 -7.15 15.99
CA VAL A 113 -26.55 -6.93 14.56
C VAL A 113 -27.69 -7.60 13.78
N HIS A 114 -28.82 -6.90 13.71
CA HIS A 114 -29.97 -7.31 12.91
C HIS A 114 -30.13 -6.36 11.72
N PRO A 115 -30.39 -6.85 10.48
CA PRO A 115 -30.58 -6.01 9.30
C PRO A 115 -31.64 -4.92 9.50
N ASP A 116 -32.73 -5.23 10.20
CA ASP A 116 -33.80 -4.25 10.45
C ASP A 116 -33.43 -3.21 11.52
N ARG A 117 -32.28 -3.36 12.20
CA ARG A 117 -31.72 -2.38 13.15
C ARG A 117 -30.40 -1.77 12.67
N GLY A 118 -30.12 -1.87 11.36
CA GLY A 118 -28.91 -1.29 10.75
C GLY A 118 -27.66 -2.16 10.86
N GLY A 119 -27.80 -3.42 11.27
CA GLY A 119 -26.70 -4.39 11.26
C GLY A 119 -26.47 -4.96 9.86
N THR A 120 -25.27 -4.81 9.30
CA THR A 120 -24.93 -5.40 8.00
C THR A 120 -24.34 -6.80 8.16
N GLU A 121 -24.50 -7.64 7.12
CA GLU A 121 -23.82 -8.94 7.07
C GLU A 121 -22.29 -8.78 7.18
N ALA A 122 -21.74 -7.71 6.59
CA ALA A 122 -20.34 -7.35 6.72
C ALA A 122 -19.93 -7.10 8.19
N LEU A 123 -20.73 -6.38 8.97
CA LEU A 123 -20.47 -6.14 10.38
C LEU A 123 -20.52 -7.44 11.20
N ALA A 124 -21.50 -8.31 10.91
CA ALA A 124 -21.58 -9.63 11.55
C ALA A 124 -20.33 -10.48 11.23
N ALA A 125 -19.87 -10.45 9.97
CA ALA A 125 -18.65 -11.13 9.55
C ALA A 125 -17.40 -10.59 10.25
N GLU A 126 -17.28 -9.27 10.41
CA GLU A 126 -16.17 -8.67 11.16
C GLU A 126 -16.17 -9.10 12.64
N ILE A 127 -17.35 -9.12 13.28
CA ILE A 127 -17.50 -9.57 14.68
C ILE A 127 -17.15 -11.06 14.83
N ASN A 128 -17.55 -11.90 13.87
CA ASN A 128 -17.17 -13.32 13.82
C ASN A 128 -15.65 -13.49 13.68
N ALA A 129 -15.03 -12.75 12.76
CA ALA A 129 -13.58 -12.80 12.54
C ALA A 129 -12.78 -12.37 13.78
N ALA A 130 -13.24 -11.33 14.49
CA ALA A 130 -12.62 -10.86 15.73
C ALA A 130 -12.67 -11.91 16.84
N ARG A 131 -13.82 -12.57 17.04
CA ARG A 131 -13.97 -13.69 17.98
C ARG A 131 -12.96 -14.80 17.68
N ASP A 132 -12.93 -15.26 16.43
CA ASP A 132 -12.11 -16.40 16.04
C ASP A 132 -10.62 -16.10 16.19
N LEU A 133 -10.20 -14.87 15.85
CA LEU A 133 -8.84 -14.42 16.04
C LEU A 133 -8.41 -14.45 17.51
N LEU A 134 -9.25 -13.93 18.41
CA LEU A 134 -8.95 -13.89 19.85
C LEU A 134 -8.93 -15.28 20.47
N LEU A 135 -9.90 -16.15 20.13
CA LEU A 135 -9.94 -17.52 20.65
C LEU A 135 -8.74 -18.35 20.19
N ARG A 136 -8.31 -18.20 18.93
CA ARG A 136 -7.09 -18.86 18.43
C ARG A 136 -5.85 -18.40 19.21
N HIS A 137 -5.72 -17.10 19.45
CA HIS A 137 -4.59 -16.54 20.19
C HIS A 137 -4.55 -17.04 21.64
N LEU A 138 -5.68 -17.02 22.35
CA LEU A 138 -5.78 -17.52 23.71
C LEU A 138 -5.45 -19.02 23.79
N LYS A 139 -5.90 -19.83 22.83
CA LYS A 139 -5.56 -21.25 22.74
C LYS A 139 -4.06 -21.48 22.52
N SER A 140 -3.42 -20.68 21.66
CA SER A 140 -1.97 -20.77 21.42
C SER A 140 -1.12 -20.34 22.62
N GLY A 141 -1.62 -19.44 23.46
CA GLY A 141 -0.96 -19.05 24.71
C GLY A 141 -1.09 -20.09 25.82
N GLN A 142 -2.21 -20.81 25.88
CA GLN A 142 -2.47 -21.84 26.90
C GLN A 142 -1.70 -23.16 26.67
N GLY A 143 -1.28 -23.44 25.43
CA GLY A 143 -0.49 -24.65 25.11
C GLY A 143 1.02 -24.51 25.27
N GLN A 144 1.49 -23.34 25.74
CA GLN A 144 2.92 -23.04 25.95
C GLN A 144 3.29 -22.93 27.44
N ALA A 145 2.39 -23.35 28.33
CA ALA A 145 2.56 -23.34 29.78
C ALA A 145 2.64 -24.77 30.32
#